data_AF-A0AA95GMZ5-F1
#
_entry.id   AF-A0AA95GMZ5-F1
#
_cell.length_a   1.000
_cell.length_b   1.000
_cell.length_c   1.000
_cell.angle_alpha   90.00
_cell.angle_beta   90.00
_cell.angle_gamma   90.00
#
_symmetry.space_group_name_H-M   'P 1'
#
loop_
_entity.id
_entity.type
_entity.pdbx_description
1 polymer ?
#
loop_
_entity_poly.entity_id
_entity_poly.type
_entity_poly.pdbx_seq_one_letter_code
_entity_poly.pdbx_strand_id
1 'polypeptide(L)'
;MLPSVSHMSSCNTIQNQSSTSGISDIPKILELINNKLNSIDYNENHYEINKFKDFLNENKKKILDLHQDNDDMKKLLKTANEVINSIKDNNYIGINNDENFYKIDTIKNDLEIILNPNKSKSCSHVNIVKKEINRIIEQGKSELEQATPRVEKEIRRNSDKVEKEFNRFLKRF
;
A
#
# COMPACT_ATOMS: atom_id res chain seq x y z
N MET A 1 4.33 26.62 57.10
CA MET A 1 5.29 27.55 56.45
C MET A 1 6.45 26.72 55.92
N LEU A 2 6.63 26.74 54.58
CA LEU A 2 7.81 26.36 53.76
C LEU A 2 8.32 24.89 53.82
N PRO A 3 9.02 24.38 52.78
CA PRO A 3 8.39 23.90 51.54
C PRO A 3 8.86 22.49 51.10
N SER A 4 8.12 21.89 50.18
CA SER A 4 8.47 20.64 49.49
C SER A 4 9.51 20.89 48.39
N VAL A 5 10.53 20.03 48.31
CA VAL A 5 11.60 20.09 47.31
C VAL A 5 11.16 19.37 46.04
N SER A 6 11.15 20.13 44.96
CA SER A 6 10.89 19.74 43.58
C SER A 6 12.01 18.89 42.98
N HIS A 7 11.68 17.69 42.51
CA HIS A 7 12.45 17.00 41.49
C HIS A 7 11.84 17.29 40.11
N MET A 8 12.48 18.20 39.36
CA MET A 8 12.30 18.32 37.91
C MET A 8 13.16 17.27 37.23
N SER A 9 12.54 16.26 36.62
CA SER A 9 13.13 15.53 35.50
C SER A 9 12.39 15.95 34.25
N SER A 10 13.06 16.80 33.47
CA SER A 10 12.65 17.20 32.14
C SER A 10 13.03 16.08 31.17
N CYS A 11 12.05 15.31 30.74
CA CYS A 11 12.14 14.53 29.51
C CYS A 11 11.19 15.16 28.50
N ASN A 12 11.76 15.90 27.55
CA ASN A 12 11.07 16.32 26.34
C ASN A 12 10.70 15.07 25.53
N THR A 13 9.53 14.51 25.81
CA THR A 13 8.90 13.57 24.91
C THR A 13 8.32 14.38 23.75
N ILE A 14 8.94 14.22 22.59
CA ILE A 14 8.38 14.60 21.29
C ILE A 14 6.95 14.06 21.25
N GLN A 15 5.96 14.94 21.40
CA GLN A 15 4.57 14.60 21.17
C GLN A 15 4.43 14.35 19.67
N ASN A 16 4.61 13.08 19.27
CA ASN A 16 3.90 12.56 18.12
C ASN A 16 2.42 12.83 18.37
N GLN A 17 1.88 13.82 17.67
CA GLN A 17 0.45 14.04 17.58
C GLN A 17 -0.16 12.87 16.80
N SER A 18 -0.31 11.73 17.47
CA SER A 18 -1.28 10.70 17.09
C SER A 18 -2.68 11.23 17.42
N SER A 19 -3.14 12.17 16.61
CA SER A 19 -4.50 12.70 16.65
C SER A 19 -5.49 11.69 16.07
N THR A 20 -5.62 10.50 16.66
CA THR A 20 -6.79 9.64 16.46
C THR A 20 -7.86 10.01 17.47
N SER A 21 -8.30 11.27 17.40
CA SER A 21 -9.43 11.80 18.17
C SER A 21 -10.73 11.47 17.44
N GLY A 22 -11.49 10.52 17.99
CA GLY A 22 -12.96 10.60 18.08
C GLY A 22 -13.80 10.75 16.81
N ILE A 23 -13.32 10.35 15.62
CA ILE A 23 -14.20 10.36 14.43
C ILE A 23 -15.05 9.08 14.41
N SER A 24 -16.27 9.16 14.94
CA SER A 24 -17.25 8.06 14.95
C SER A 24 -18.14 8.02 13.70
N ASP A 25 -18.23 9.13 12.97
CA ASP A 25 -19.28 9.31 11.96
C ASP A 25 -18.74 9.14 10.54
N ILE A 26 -19.37 8.26 9.75
CA ILE A 26 -19.02 7.95 8.35
C ILE A 26 -18.76 9.22 7.50
N PRO A 27 -19.59 10.30 7.57
CA PRO A 27 -19.35 11.50 6.77
C PRO A 27 -17.99 12.16 7.06
N LYS A 28 -17.62 12.26 8.34
CA LYS A 28 -16.36 12.89 8.76
C LYS A 28 -15.15 12.04 8.34
N ILE A 29 -15.25 10.72 8.46
CA ILE A 29 -14.18 9.81 8.01
C ILE A 29 -14.00 9.90 6.50
N LEU A 30 -15.10 9.91 5.74
CA LEU A 30 -15.07 10.00 4.29
C LEU A 30 -14.50 11.34 3.80
N GLU A 31 -14.84 12.44 4.46
CA GLU A 31 -14.25 13.75 4.18
C GLU A 31 -12.74 13.76 4.44
N LEU A 32 -12.32 13.21 5.58
CA LEU A 32 -10.90 13.10 5.93
C LEU A 32 -10.12 12.28 4.90
N ILE A 33 -10.67 11.13 4.47
CA ILE A 33 -10.07 10.29 3.43
C ILE A 33 -9.91 11.07 2.13
N ASN A 34 -10.96 11.74 1.66
CA ASN A 34 -10.92 12.50 0.41
C ASN A 34 -9.88 13.63 0.45
N ASN A 35 -9.81 14.36 1.55
CA ASN A 35 -8.81 15.41 1.74
C ASN A 35 -7.39 14.86 1.68
N LYS A 36 -7.15 13.69 2.29
CA LYS A 36 -5.84 13.03 2.26
C LYS A 36 -5.48 12.50 0.88
N LEU A 37 -6.41 11.82 0.19
CA LEU A 37 -6.21 11.33 -1.17
C LEU A 37 -5.86 12.47 -2.14
N ASN A 38 -6.48 13.65 -1.96
CA ASN A 38 -6.17 14.84 -2.75
C ASN A 38 -4.80 15.46 -2.43
N SER A 39 -4.21 15.13 -1.28
CA SER A 39 -2.90 15.63 -0.84
C SER A 39 -1.72 14.72 -1.23
N ILE A 40 -2.00 13.54 -1.80
CA ILE A 40 -0.95 12.66 -2.33
C ILE A 40 -0.50 13.24 -3.67
N ASP A 41 0.79 13.49 -3.81
CA ASP A 41 1.36 14.16 -4.98
C ASP A 41 1.18 13.33 -6.25
N TYR A 42 0.71 13.96 -7.33
CA TYR A 42 0.26 13.32 -8.58
C TYR A 42 1.40 12.78 -9.45
N ASN A 43 2.64 13.16 -9.15
CA ASN A 43 3.80 12.79 -9.97
C ASN A 43 4.15 11.30 -9.88
N GLU A 44 3.64 10.61 -8.86
CA GLU A 44 3.63 9.16 -8.79
C GLU A 44 2.22 8.67 -9.11
N ASN A 45 1.98 8.35 -10.39
CA ASN A 45 0.69 7.93 -10.92
C ASN A 45 0.27 6.56 -10.35
N HIS A 46 -0.20 6.54 -9.10
CA HIS A 46 -0.61 5.32 -8.40
C HIS A 46 -2.04 4.95 -8.82
N TYR A 47 -2.14 4.06 -9.81
CA TYR A 47 -3.39 3.57 -10.39
C TYR A 47 -4.44 3.18 -9.32
N GLU A 48 -4.02 2.54 -8.25
CA GLU A 48 -4.86 2.08 -7.15
C GLU A 48 -5.47 3.24 -6.34
N ILE A 49 -4.72 4.32 -6.12
CA ILE A 49 -5.19 5.52 -5.41
C ILE A 49 -6.27 6.22 -6.22
N ASN A 50 -6.03 6.41 -7.52
CA ASN A 50 -7.00 7.05 -8.42
C ASN A 50 -8.28 6.21 -8.51
N LYS A 51 -8.14 4.89 -8.70
CA LYS A 51 -9.27 3.97 -8.74
C LYS A 51 -10.08 3.96 -7.44
N PHE A 52 -9.42 4.05 -6.29
CA PHE A 52 -10.11 4.12 -4.99
C PHE A 52 -10.82 5.46 -4.82
N LYS A 53 -10.18 6.57 -5.21
CA LYS A 53 -10.78 7.91 -5.21
C LYS A 53 -12.02 7.97 -6.10
N ASP A 54 -11.95 7.45 -7.32
CA ASP A 54 -13.08 7.39 -8.24
C ASP A 54 -14.22 6.55 -7.65
N PHE A 55 -13.91 5.38 -7.10
CA PHE A 55 -14.89 4.54 -6.41
C PHE A 55 -15.60 5.28 -5.26
N LEU A 56 -14.87 5.99 -4.40
CA LEU A 56 -15.46 6.75 -3.30
C LEU A 56 -16.35 7.89 -3.79
N ASN A 57 -15.95 8.57 -4.87
CA ASN A 57 -16.73 9.65 -5.46
C ASN A 57 -18.04 9.14 -6.10
N GLU A 58 -17.96 8.08 -6.91
CA GLU A 58 -19.11 7.45 -7.56
C GLU A 58 -20.12 6.91 -6.54
N ASN A 59 -19.62 6.39 -5.41
CA ASN A 59 -20.45 5.76 -4.39
C ASN A 59 -20.74 6.65 -3.18
N LYS A 60 -20.27 7.91 -3.17
CA LYS A 60 -20.38 8.84 -2.04
C LYS A 60 -21.79 8.88 -1.46
N LYS A 61 -22.81 9.03 -2.31
CA LYS A 61 -24.21 9.08 -1.88
C LYS A 61 -24.63 7.77 -1.19
N LYS A 62 -24.32 6.62 -1.78
CA LYS A 62 -24.65 5.29 -1.20
C LYS A 62 -23.94 5.06 0.14
N ILE A 63 -22.69 5.50 0.25
CA ILE A 63 -21.90 5.42 1.49
C ILE A 63 -22.55 6.24 2.60
N LEU A 64 -23.10 7.42 2.27
CA LEU A 64 -23.78 8.30 3.22
C LEU A 64 -25.22 7.84 3.53
N ASP A 65 -25.91 7.24 2.56
CA ASP A 65 -27.28 6.73 2.70
C ASP A 65 -27.31 5.43 3.51
N LEU A 66 -26.24 4.63 3.49
CA LEU A 66 -26.08 3.50 4.39
C LEU A 66 -25.92 4.01 5.82
N HIS A 67 -26.82 3.55 6.70
CA HIS A 67 -26.96 4.00 8.08
C HIS A 67 -25.62 4.27 8.77
N GLN A 68 -25.57 5.37 9.53
CA GLN A 68 -24.45 5.76 10.39
C GLN A 68 -24.00 4.66 11.37
N ASP A 69 -24.72 3.54 11.48
CA ASP A 69 -24.45 2.44 12.40
C ASP A 69 -23.88 1.19 11.72
N ASN A 70 -23.50 1.26 10.43
CA ASN A 70 -22.79 0.15 9.80
C ASN A 70 -21.33 0.10 10.31
N ASP A 71 -21.09 -0.73 11.33
CA ASP A 71 -19.79 -0.86 11.98
C ASP A 71 -18.70 -1.43 11.06
N ASP A 72 -19.05 -2.34 10.14
CA ASP A 72 -18.11 -2.86 9.15
C ASP A 72 -17.67 -1.76 8.17
N MET A 73 -18.61 -0.93 7.71
CA MET A 73 -18.31 0.23 6.88
C MET A 73 -17.39 1.21 7.60
N LYS A 74 -17.69 1.54 8.86
CA LYS A 74 -16.83 2.40 9.69
C LYS A 74 -15.43 1.83 9.82
N LYS A 75 -15.33 0.52 10.11
CA LYS A 75 -14.04 -0.16 10.29
C LYS A 75 -13.22 -0.11 9.00
N LEU A 76 -13.82 -0.45 7.86
CA LEU A 76 -13.14 -0.40 6.56
C LEU A 76 -12.69 1.03 6.20
N LEU A 77 -13.51 2.04 6.43
CA LEU A 77 -13.13 3.44 6.17
C LEU A 77 -12.02 3.90 7.13
N LYS A 78 -12.04 3.49 8.41
CA LYS A 78 -10.93 3.78 9.35
C LYS A 78 -9.63 3.12 8.87
N THR A 79 -9.68 1.85 8.49
CA THR A 79 -8.51 1.15 7.94
C THR A 79 -8.02 1.81 6.66
N ALA A 80 -8.92 2.24 5.75
CA ALA A 80 -8.51 2.98 4.55
C ALA A 80 -7.76 4.26 4.91
N ASN A 81 -8.27 5.02 5.89
CA ASN A 81 -7.63 6.24 6.36
C ASN A 81 -6.23 6.00 6.97
N GLU A 82 -6.04 4.89 7.67
CA GLU A 82 -4.73 4.47 8.20
C GLU A 82 -3.76 4.07 7.08
N VAL A 83 -4.22 3.28 6.11
CA VAL A 83 -3.40 2.88 4.95
C VAL A 83 -3.00 4.10 4.12
N ILE A 84 -3.91 5.06 3.91
CA ILE A 84 -3.60 6.31 3.20
C ILE A 84 -2.53 7.13 3.93
N ASN A 85 -2.57 7.18 5.27
CA ASN A 85 -1.50 7.80 6.04
C ASN A 85 -0.16 7.09 5.80
N SER A 86 -0.15 5.75 5.87
CA SER A 86 1.06 4.97 5.61
C SER A 86 1.60 5.20 4.20
N ILE A 87 0.74 5.35 3.18
CA ILE A 87 1.16 5.68 1.82
C ILE A 87 1.84 7.03 1.76
N LYS A 88 1.25 8.03 2.41
CA LYS A 88 1.82 9.38 2.48
C LYS A 88 3.19 9.38 3.18
N ASP A 89 3.29 8.66 4.30
CA ASP A 89 4.54 8.54 5.06
C ASP A 89 5.61 7.81 4.22
N ASN A 90 5.24 6.73 3.54
CA ASN A 90 6.12 5.97 2.66
C ASN A 90 6.62 6.80 1.47
N ASN A 91 5.75 7.59 0.83
CA ASN A 91 6.15 8.49 -0.25
C ASN A 91 7.15 9.55 0.25
N TYR A 92 6.95 10.08 1.46
CA TYR A 92 7.87 11.05 2.04
C TYR A 92 9.28 10.49 2.28
N ILE A 93 9.38 9.22 2.67
CA ILE A 93 10.66 8.54 2.95
C ILE A 93 11.20 7.69 1.78
N GLY A 94 10.50 7.66 0.65
CA GLY A 94 10.91 6.91 -0.55
C GLY A 94 10.82 5.38 -0.42
N ILE A 95 9.89 4.86 0.38
CA ILE A 95 9.61 3.42 0.53
C ILE A 95 8.49 2.99 -0.42
N ASN A 96 8.57 1.78 -0.96
CA ASN A 96 7.53 1.24 -1.84
C ASN A 96 6.18 1.10 -1.11
N ASN A 97 5.09 1.15 -1.88
CA ASN A 97 3.73 1.09 -1.35
C ASN A 97 2.94 -0.13 -1.82
N ASP A 98 3.61 -1.17 -2.33
CA ASP A 98 2.97 -2.32 -2.96
C ASP A 98 1.95 -3.01 -2.05
N GLU A 99 2.31 -3.22 -0.78
CA GLU A 99 1.43 -3.80 0.24
C GLU A 99 0.26 -2.87 0.58
N ASN A 100 0.51 -1.57 0.65
CA ASN A 100 -0.53 -0.57 0.94
C ASN A 100 -1.52 -0.45 -0.22
N PHE A 101 -1.06 -0.50 -1.47
CA PHE A 101 -1.91 -0.52 -2.65
C PHE A 101 -2.78 -1.78 -2.70
N TYR A 102 -2.23 -2.94 -2.34
CA TYR A 102 -3.00 -4.17 -2.21
C TYR A 102 -4.11 -4.04 -1.13
N LYS A 103 -3.78 -3.46 0.02
CA LYS A 103 -4.76 -3.19 1.09
C LYS A 103 -5.87 -2.25 0.60
N ILE A 104 -5.54 -1.19 -0.14
CA ILE A 104 -6.53 -0.26 -0.72
C ILE A 104 -7.47 -0.96 -1.70
N ASP A 105 -6.96 -1.78 -2.63
CA ASP A 105 -7.85 -2.50 -3.57
C ASP A 105 -8.72 -3.54 -2.83
N THR A 106 -8.21 -4.17 -1.78
CA THR A 106 -8.99 -5.08 -0.92
C THR A 106 -10.12 -4.34 -0.23
N ILE A 107 -9.82 -3.23 0.45
CA ILE A 107 -10.83 -2.40 1.12
C ILE A 107 -11.87 -1.88 0.13
N LYS A 108 -11.45 -1.45 -1.07
CA LYS A 108 -12.37 -1.05 -2.15
C LYS A 108 -13.38 -2.17 -2.44
N ASN A 109 -12.89 -3.40 -2.60
CA ASN A 109 -13.74 -4.54 -2.95
C ASN A 109 -14.70 -4.89 -1.80
N ASP A 110 -14.24 -4.82 -0.54
CA ASP A 110 -15.10 -5.06 0.63
C ASP A 110 -16.19 -3.98 0.78
N LEU A 111 -15.84 -2.72 0.57
CA LEU A 111 -16.82 -1.63 0.52
C LEU A 111 -17.83 -1.86 -0.61
N GLU A 112 -17.38 -2.29 -1.79
CA GLU A 112 -18.26 -2.57 -2.93
C GLU A 112 -19.28 -3.68 -2.64
N ILE A 113 -18.91 -4.69 -1.84
CA ILE A 113 -19.80 -5.75 -1.35
C ILE A 113 -20.86 -5.17 -0.42
N ILE A 114 -20.47 -4.36 0.57
CA ILE A 114 -21.40 -3.73 1.51
C ILE A 114 -22.40 -2.84 0.76
N LEU A 115 -21.92 -2.09 -0.24
CA LEU A 115 -22.75 -1.22 -1.06
C LEU A 115 -23.68 -1.97 -2.02
N ASN A 116 -23.34 -3.21 -2.40
CA ASN A 116 -24.10 -4.00 -3.38
C ASN A 116 -24.16 -5.48 -2.95
N PRO A 117 -24.89 -5.83 -1.87
CA PRO A 117 -24.91 -7.18 -1.31
C PRO A 117 -25.46 -8.23 -2.30
N ASN A 118 -26.32 -7.82 -3.23
CA ASN A 118 -26.88 -8.70 -4.26
C ASN A 118 -25.90 -9.02 -5.41
N LYS A 119 -24.79 -8.28 -5.55
CA LYS A 119 -23.69 -8.64 -6.46
C LYS A 119 -22.72 -9.66 -5.85
N SER A 120 -22.87 -9.98 -4.56
CA SER A 120 -21.80 -10.59 -3.76
C SER A 120 -21.85 -12.11 -3.60
N LYS A 121 -22.96 -12.81 -3.89
CA LYS A 121 -23.06 -14.26 -3.60
C LYS A 121 -22.18 -15.18 -4.46
N SER A 122 -21.55 -14.69 -5.53
CA SER A 122 -20.74 -15.55 -6.41
C SER A 122 -19.31 -15.07 -6.66
N CYS A 123 -18.89 -13.88 -6.19
CA CYS A 123 -17.78 -13.19 -6.86
C CYS A 123 -16.65 -12.59 -6.01
N SER A 124 -16.77 -12.38 -4.69
CA SER A 124 -15.71 -11.61 -3.99
C SER A 124 -14.45 -12.43 -3.69
N HIS A 125 -14.56 -13.56 -3.01
CA HIS A 125 -13.39 -14.36 -2.64
C HIS A 125 -12.66 -14.90 -3.88
N VAL A 126 -13.40 -15.37 -4.88
CA VAL A 126 -12.83 -15.86 -6.14
C VAL A 126 -12.14 -14.73 -6.90
N ASN A 127 -12.68 -13.52 -6.95
CA ASN A 127 -12.01 -12.40 -7.63
C ASN A 127 -10.80 -11.89 -6.85
N ILE A 128 -10.85 -11.87 -5.53
CA ILE A 128 -9.70 -11.52 -4.67
C ILE A 128 -8.58 -12.52 -4.89
N VAL A 129 -8.88 -13.82 -4.78
CA VAL A 129 -7.92 -14.90 -5.05
C VAL A 129 -7.41 -14.85 -6.49
N LYS A 130 -8.26 -14.57 -7.48
CA LYS A 130 -7.85 -14.46 -8.88
C LYS A 130 -6.95 -13.26 -9.15
N LYS A 131 -7.21 -12.11 -8.50
CA LYS A 131 -6.31 -10.94 -8.56
C LYS A 131 -4.98 -11.24 -7.91
N GLU A 132 -4.99 -11.89 -6.75
CA GLU A 132 -3.76 -12.27 -6.04
C GLU A 132 -2.91 -13.25 -6.84
N ILE A 133 -3.54 -14.27 -7.43
CA ILE A 133 -2.90 -15.20 -8.36
C ILE A 133 -2.28 -14.44 -9.54
N ASN A 134 -3.01 -13.51 -10.16
CA ASN A 134 -2.47 -12.72 -11.27
C ASN A 134 -1.29 -11.85 -10.84
N ARG A 135 -1.34 -11.25 -9.65
CA ARG A 135 -0.22 -10.43 -9.12
C ARG A 135 1.03 -11.28 -8.88
N ILE A 136 0.87 -12.46 -8.28
CA ILE A 136 1.96 -13.43 -8.07
C ILE A 136 2.55 -13.87 -9.41
N ILE A 137 1.71 -14.14 -10.42
CA ILE A 137 2.18 -14.52 -11.76
C ILE A 137 3.02 -13.41 -12.39
N GLU A 138 2.58 -12.16 -12.33
CA GLU A 138 3.31 -11.04 -12.95
C GLU A 138 4.60 -10.70 -12.20
N GLN A 139 4.63 -10.80 -10.86
CA GLN A 139 5.88 -10.71 -10.08
C GLN A 139 6.87 -11.82 -10.48
N GLY A 140 6.41 -13.07 -10.52
CA GLY A 140 7.24 -14.20 -10.91
C GLY A 140 7.81 -14.07 -12.32
N LYS A 141 7.04 -13.54 -13.27
CA LYS A 141 7.53 -13.23 -14.63
C LYS A 141 8.61 -12.16 -14.63
N SER A 142 8.41 -11.06 -13.91
CA SER A 142 9.38 -9.97 -13.82
C SER A 142 10.69 -10.41 -13.17
N GLU A 143 10.61 -11.20 -12.10
CA GLU A 143 11.79 -11.79 -11.44
C GLU A 143 12.55 -12.74 -12.38
N LEU A 144 11.84 -13.58 -13.13
CA LEU A 144 12.43 -14.48 -14.11
C LEU A 144 13.10 -13.70 -15.25
N GLU A 145 12.42 -12.71 -15.82
CA GLU A 145 12.97 -11.83 -16.86
C GLU A 145 14.22 -11.08 -16.40
N GLN A 146 14.34 -10.74 -15.12
CA GLN A 146 15.55 -10.13 -14.59
C GLN A 146 16.66 -11.14 -14.28
N ALA A 147 16.31 -12.35 -13.85
CA ALA A 147 17.27 -13.40 -13.49
C ALA A 147 17.96 -13.99 -14.73
N THR A 148 17.23 -14.23 -15.81
CA THR A 148 17.76 -14.82 -17.06
C THR A 148 18.96 -14.04 -17.63
N PRO A 149 18.89 -12.72 -17.89
CA PRO A 149 20.01 -11.98 -18.45
C PRO A 149 21.18 -11.83 -17.47
N ARG A 150 20.95 -11.91 -16.15
CA ARG A 150 22.03 -11.90 -15.14
C ARG A 150 22.86 -13.17 -15.24
N VAL A 151 22.21 -14.33 -15.26
CA VAL A 151 22.87 -15.63 -15.42
C VAL A 151 23.58 -15.72 -16.77
N GLU A 152 22.93 -15.28 -17.86
CA GLU A 152 23.53 -15.30 -19.19
C GLU A 152 24.79 -14.43 -19.27
N LYS A 153 24.76 -13.23 -18.66
CA LYS A 153 25.92 -12.34 -18.59
C LYS A 153 27.06 -12.92 -17.76
N GLU A 154 26.76 -13.66 -16.71
CA GLU A 154 27.74 -14.33 -15.87
C GLU A 154 28.39 -15.53 -16.57
N ILE A 155 27.61 -16.34 -17.28
CA ILE A 155 28.10 -17.43 -18.14
C ILE A 155 29.04 -16.88 -19.21
N ARG A 156 28.64 -15.82 -19.94
CA ARG A 156 29.50 -15.17 -20.94
C ARG A 156 30.83 -14.70 -20.34
N ARG A 157 30.78 -14.00 -19.21
CA ARG A 157 32.00 -13.52 -18.53
C ARG A 157 32.94 -14.64 -18.11
N ASN A 158 32.39 -15.77 -17.65
CA ASN A 158 33.20 -16.92 -17.26
C ASN A 158 33.77 -17.63 -18.49
N SER A 159 32.98 -17.79 -19.56
CA SER A 159 33.45 -18.30 -20.84
C SER A 159 34.62 -17.48 -21.38
N ASP A 160 34.50 -16.15 -21.43
CA ASP A 160 35.56 -15.25 -21.90
C ASP A 160 36.85 -15.36 -21.07
N LYS A 161 36.72 -15.59 -19.75
CA LYS A 161 37.87 -15.80 -18.86
C LYS A 161 38.59 -17.11 -19.19
N VAL A 162 37.83 -18.20 -19.33
CA VAL A 162 38.38 -19.52 -19.66
C VAL A 162 39.10 -19.47 -21.02
N GLU A 163 38.49 -18.85 -22.02
CA GLU A 163 39.08 -18.72 -23.35
C GLU A 163 40.39 -17.91 -23.33
N LYS A 164 40.44 -16.82 -22.55
CA LYS A 164 41.67 -16.02 -22.38
C LYS A 164 42.78 -16.80 -21.69
N GLU A 165 42.47 -17.56 -20.64
CA GLU A 165 43.46 -18.39 -19.94
C GLU A 165 43.96 -19.55 -20.82
N PHE A 166 43.07 -20.19 -21.58
CA PHE A 166 43.45 -21.24 -22.54
C PHE A 166 44.37 -20.71 -23.64
N ASN A 167 44.05 -19.55 -24.23
CA ASN A 167 44.90 -18.92 -25.23
C ASN A 167 46.27 -18.47 -24.66
N ARG A 168 46.33 -18.07 -23.38
CA ARG A 168 47.60 -17.79 -22.69
C ARG A 168 48.42 -19.05 -22.48
N PHE A 169 47.78 -20.15 -22.11
CA PHE A 169 48.44 -21.45 -21.95
C PHE A 169 49.06 -21.93 -23.27
N LEU A 170 48.30 -21.90 -24.36
CA LEU A 170 48.78 -22.31 -25.68
C LEU A 170 49.99 -21.50 -26.18
N LYS A 171 50.06 -20.20 -25.87
CA LYS A 171 51.20 -19.35 -26.26
C LYS A 171 52.49 -19.61 -25.47
N ARG A 172 52.42 -20.40 -24.38
CA ARG A 172 53.58 -20.74 -23.54
C ARG A 172 54.24 -22.06 -23.93
N PHE A 173 53.66 -22.79 -24.88
CA PHE A 173 54.20 -23.98 -25.51
C PHE A 173 54.51 -23.70 -26.97
#